data_AF-A0A3M8DWG1-F1
#
_entry.id   AF-A0A3M8DWG1-F1
#
_cell.length_a   1.000
_cell.length_b   1.000
_cell.length_c   1.000
_cell.angle_alpha   90.00
_cell.angle_beta   90.00
_cell.angle_gamma   90.00
#
_symmetry.space_group_name_H-M   'P 1'
#
loop_
_entity.id
_entity.type
_entity.pdbx_description
1 polymer ?
#
loop_
_entity_poly.entity_id
_entity_poly.type
_entity_poly.pdbx_seq_one_letter_code
_entity_poly.pdbx_strand_id
1 'polypeptide(L)'
;MEHPRVLDFGKVSVIFKEICNEIENNGFHIECQMGDNGKIKTWQTVQVYMKEEDHFRIYGQLNHKRLAIGAVQYEGSNDYSVKPPHTVNWRFYRDNLPDKWKERLEQIDNDFRKDKNSGPPINPKATSIAFKFIENDERSKQFILQLSNILASLLQAD
;
A
#
# COMPACT_ATOMS: atom_id res chain seq x y z
N MET A 1 12.63 10.22 15.78
CA MET A 1 13.18 9.20 14.86
C MET A 1 12.27 9.20 13.64
N GLU A 2 12.82 9.38 12.44
CA GLU A 2 12.07 9.84 11.25
C GLU A 2 11.35 8.68 10.52
N HIS A 3 10.30 8.99 9.74
CA HIS A 3 9.47 8.02 9.02
C HIS A 3 10.26 7.31 7.88
N PRO A 4 10.06 6.01 7.55
CA PRO A 4 10.82 5.27 6.52
C PRO A 4 10.91 5.95 5.15
N ARG A 5 9.96 6.83 4.86
CA ARG A 5 9.89 7.67 3.66
C ARG A 5 11.00 8.73 3.59
N VAL A 6 11.71 9.03 4.67
CA VAL A 6 12.90 9.90 4.64
C VAL A 6 14.15 9.14 4.19
N LEU A 7 14.14 7.81 4.30
CA LEU A 7 15.31 6.99 4.02
C LEU A 7 15.56 6.93 2.51
N ASP A 8 16.84 6.84 2.14
CA ASP A 8 17.25 6.46 0.80
C ASP A 8 17.92 5.08 0.85
N PHE A 9 17.26 4.13 0.22
CA PHE A 9 17.64 2.73 0.07
C PHE A 9 17.77 2.32 -1.40
N GLY A 10 18.17 3.28 -2.26
CA GLY A 10 18.50 3.05 -3.66
C GLY A 10 17.35 3.36 -4.64
N LYS A 11 17.35 2.70 -5.79
CA LYS A 11 16.46 3.04 -6.92
C LYS A 11 14.97 2.98 -6.59
N VAL A 12 14.58 2.05 -5.72
CA VAL A 12 13.17 1.87 -5.33
C VAL A 12 12.69 2.86 -4.26
N SER A 13 13.60 3.63 -3.64
CA SER A 13 13.22 4.71 -2.70
C SER A 13 12.28 5.72 -3.34
N VAL A 14 12.53 6.06 -4.61
CA VAL A 14 11.74 7.07 -5.31
C VAL A 14 10.31 6.60 -5.49
N ILE A 15 10.13 5.36 -5.98
CA ILE A 15 8.80 4.75 -6.15
C ILE A 15 8.08 4.64 -4.81
N PHE A 16 8.77 4.17 -3.77
CA PHE A 16 8.20 4.05 -2.44
C PHE A 16 7.69 5.40 -1.92
N LYS A 17 8.49 6.46 -2.08
CA LYS A 17 8.12 7.83 -1.69
C LYS A 17 6.96 8.36 -2.52
N GLU A 18 6.97 8.11 -3.82
CA GLU A 18 5.92 8.53 -4.76
C GLU A 18 4.58 7.89 -4.42
N ILE A 19 4.54 6.57 -4.21
CA ILE A 19 3.33 5.86 -3.76
C ILE A 19 2.84 6.43 -2.42
N CYS A 20 3.74 6.64 -1.45
CA CYS A 20 3.37 7.24 -0.17
C CYS A 20 2.80 8.67 -0.33
N ASN A 21 3.36 9.50 -1.22
CA ASN A 21 2.86 10.84 -1.54
C ASN A 21 1.46 10.77 -2.12
N GLU A 22 1.26 9.90 -3.11
CA GLU A 22 -0.03 9.73 -3.76
C GLU A 22 -1.11 9.25 -2.78
N ILE A 23 -0.77 8.33 -1.87
CA ILE A 23 -1.70 7.86 -0.85
C ILE A 23 -2.15 9.01 0.07
N GLU A 24 -1.23 9.80 0.61
CA GLU A 24 -1.58 10.91 1.51
C GLU A 24 -2.31 12.05 0.81
N ASN A 25 -1.88 12.41 -0.41
CA ASN A 25 -2.52 13.43 -1.23
C ASN A 25 -3.98 13.07 -1.54
N ASN A 26 -4.30 11.78 -1.60
CA ASN A 26 -5.64 11.27 -1.85
C ASN A 26 -6.45 10.98 -0.58
N GLY A 27 -6.07 11.59 0.55
CA GLY A 27 -6.89 11.59 1.76
C GLY A 27 -6.69 10.39 2.68
N PHE A 28 -5.70 9.53 2.41
CA PHE A 28 -5.34 8.44 3.31
C PHE A 28 -4.25 8.87 4.30
N HIS A 29 -4.04 8.05 5.30
CA HIS A 29 -2.97 8.18 6.28
C HIS A 29 -2.05 6.98 6.17
N ILE A 30 -0.75 7.22 6.30
CA ILE A 30 0.24 6.17 6.38
C ILE A 30 0.97 6.24 7.71
N GLU A 31 1.30 5.09 8.27
CA GLU A 31 2.12 5.01 9.48
C GLU A 31 2.93 3.72 9.52
N CYS A 32 3.98 3.74 10.33
CA CYS A 32 4.78 2.57 10.62
C CYS A 32 4.03 1.64 11.58
N GLN A 33 4.20 0.33 11.39
CA GLN A 33 3.75 -0.60 12.41
C GLN A 33 4.67 -0.48 13.64
N MET A 34 4.06 -0.21 14.79
CA MET A 34 4.74 -0.21 16.09
C MET A 34 4.72 -1.61 16.70
N GLY A 35 5.81 -2.00 17.36
CA GLY A 35 5.86 -3.18 18.23
C GLY A 35 5.43 -2.85 19.65
N ASP A 36 5.22 -3.89 20.46
CA ASP A 36 4.71 -3.77 21.83
C ASP A 36 5.62 -2.95 22.76
N ASN A 37 6.89 -2.78 22.39
CA ASN A 37 7.88 -1.98 23.10
C ASN A 37 7.89 -0.49 22.68
N GLY A 38 6.90 -0.05 21.91
CA GLY A 38 6.80 1.33 21.41
C GLY A 38 7.85 1.69 20.35
N LYS A 39 8.55 0.71 19.78
CA LYS A 39 9.51 0.92 18.68
C LYS A 39 8.90 0.51 17.34
N ILE A 40 9.40 1.08 16.26
CA ILE A 40 9.03 0.68 14.89
C ILE A 40 9.38 -0.80 14.71
N LYS A 41 8.37 -1.61 14.37
CA LYS A 41 8.49 -3.06 14.15
C LYS A 41 9.24 -3.37 12.87
N THR A 42 9.01 -2.57 11.82
CA THR A 42 9.67 -2.72 10.53
C THR A 42 9.82 -1.38 9.82
N TRP A 43 10.99 -1.20 9.22
CA TRP A 43 11.32 -0.05 8.37
C TRP A 43 10.98 -0.31 6.90
N GLN A 44 10.54 -1.53 6.58
CA GLN A 44 10.26 -1.96 5.22
C GLN A 44 8.82 -1.73 4.80
N THR A 45 7.92 -1.51 5.76
CA THR A 45 6.48 -1.49 5.52
C THR A 45 5.84 -0.32 6.24
N VAL A 46 5.07 0.46 5.48
CA VAL A 46 4.10 1.41 6.03
C VAL A 46 2.71 0.85 5.80
N GLN A 47 1.85 0.98 6.79
CA GLN A 47 0.44 0.58 6.72
C GLN A 47 -0.38 1.77 6.23
N VAL A 48 -1.41 1.49 5.43
CA VAL A 48 -2.31 2.48 4.84
C VAL A 48 -3.65 2.41 5.54
N TYR A 49 -4.18 3.57 5.94
CA TYR A 49 -5.45 3.70 6.64
C TYR A 49 -6.29 4.80 5.99
N MET A 50 -7.61 4.63 5.95
CA MET A 50 -8.53 5.76 5.74
C MET A 50 -8.41 6.74 6.90
N LYS A 51 -8.58 8.06 6.70
CA LYS A 51 -8.69 9.03 7.80
C LYS A 51 -9.76 8.61 8.81
N GLU A 52 -9.63 9.06 10.05
CA GLU A 52 -10.53 8.66 11.13
C GLU A 52 -12.00 8.97 10.79
N GLU A 53 -12.26 10.17 10.26
CA GLU A 53 -13.58 10.59 9.78
C GLU A 53 -14.17 9.64 8.71
N ASP A 54 -13.36 9.26 7.72
CA ASP A 54 -13.77 8.36 6.65
C ASP A 54 -13.95 6.92 7.13
N HIS A 55 -13.08 6.47 8.04
CA HIS A 55 -13.18 5.15 8.65
C HIS A 55 -14.51 5.00 9.38
N PHE A 56 -14.88 5.98 10.21
CA PHE A 56 -16.15 5.96 10.93
C PHE A 56 -17.35 6.08 10.00
N ARG A 57 -17.25 6.90 8.94
CA ARG A 57 -18.30 7.03 7.91
C ARG A 57 -18.57 5.71 7.19
N ILE A 58 -17.52 4.98 6.81
CA ILE A 58 -17.63 3.77 5.99
C ILE A 58 -17.93 2.52 6.84
N TYR A 59 -17.26 2.35 7.98
CA TYR A 59 -17.37 1.14 8.82
C TYR A 59 -18.32 1.29 10.00
N GLY A 60 -18.82 2.51 10.26
CA GLY A 60 -19.65 2.81 11.42
C GLY A 60 -18.86 2.88 12.73
N GLN A 61 -19.49 3.43 13.76
CA GLN A 61 -18.87 3.65 15.08
C GLN A 61 -18.58 2.37 15.88
N LEU A 62 -19.09 1.22 15.44
CA LEU A 62 -18.91 -0.08 16.12
C LEU A 62 -17.49 -0.64 15.95
N ASN A 63 -16.74 -0.19 14.93
CA ASN A 63 -15.34 -0.50 14.77
C ASN A 63 -14.47 0.59 15.41
N HIS A 64 -14.27 0.49 16.73
CA HIS A 64 -13.44 1.43 17.48
C HIS A 64 -11.95 1.38 17.11
N LYS A 65 -11.52 0.38 16.32
CA LYS A 65 -10.14 0.23 15.90
C LYS A 65 -10.01 0.47 14.41
N ARG A 66 -9.27 1.52 14.06
CA ARG A 66 -8.89 1.85 12.69
C ARG A 66 -8.19 0.66 12.04
N LEU A 67 -8.77 0.15 10.95
CA LEU A 67 -8.23 -0.97 10.21
C LEU A 67 -7.27 -0.47 9.12
N ALA A 68 -6.09 -1.09 9.03
CA ALA A 68 -5.24 -0.88 7.87
C ALA A 68 -5.93 -1.50 6.65
N ILE A 69 -6.16 -0.71 5.61
CA ILE A 69 -6.77 -1.18 4.36
C ILE A 69 -5.72 -1.75 3.40
N GLY A 70 -4.44 -1.49 3.66
CA GLY A 70 -3.34 -1.91 2.83
C GLY A 70 -1.97 -1.58 3.42
N ALA A 71 -0.94 -1.75 2.61
CA ALA A 71 0.42 -1.40 2.95
C ALA A 71 1.26 -1.11 1.70
N VAL A 72 2.30 -0.30 1.89
CA VAL A 72 3.40 -0.14 0.94
C VAL A 72 4.62 -0.79 1.55
N GLN A 73 5.23 -1.75 0.86
CA GLN A 73 6.41 -2.46 1.32
C GLN A 73 7.48 -2.49 0.25
N TYR A 74 8.74 -2.23 0.57
CA TYR A 74 9.82 -2.61 -0.33
C TYR A 74 10.33 -4.03 -0.02
N GLU A 75 10.61 -4.81 -1.06
CA GLU A 75 11.16 -6.17 -0.96
C GLU A 75 12.69 -6.12 -1.03
N GLY A 76 13.33 -6.59 0.04
CA GLY A 76 14.78 -6.57 0.24
C GLY A 76 15.13 -7.09 1.64
N SER A 77 16.38 -6.96 2.03
CA SER A 77 16.83 -7.16 3.41
C SER A 77 16.92 -5.81 4.14
N ASN A 78 16.87 -5.80 5.47
CA ASN A 78 17.24 -4.61 6.27
C ASN A 78 18.75 -4.34 6.18
N ASP A 79 19.52 -5.38 5.85
CA ASP A 79 20.91 -5.25 5.44
C ASP A 79 20.97 -5.17 3.90
N TYR A 80 21.07 -3.95 3.38
CA TYR A 80 21.08 -3.70 1.93
C TYR A 80 22.30 -4.30 1.22
N SER A 81 23.35 -4.65 1.96
CA SER A 81 24.51 -5.35 1.40
C SER A 81 24.20 -6.82 1.09
N VAL A 82 23.26 -7.43 1.82
CA VAL A 82 22.84 -8.83 1.64
C VAL A 82 21.82 -8.95 0.52
N LYS A 83 20.80 -8.08 0.52
CA LYS A 83 19.78 -8.06 -0.54
C LYS A 83 19.28 -6.63 -0.74
N PRO A 84 19.71 -5.94 -1.80
CA PRO A 84 19.26 -4.57 -2.04
C PRO A 84 17.74 -4.56 -2.31
N PRO A 85 17.03 -3.53 -1.83
CA PRO A 85 15.65 -3.29 -2.20
C PRO A 85 15.52 -3.14 -3.72
N HIS A 86 14.60 -3.92 -4.32
CA HIS A 86 14.46 -4.01 -5.78
C HIS A 86 13.01 -4.00 -6.25
N THR A 87 12.05 -4.07 -5.34
CA THR A 87 10.62 -4.03 -5.69
C THR A 87 9.86 -3.28 -4.61
N VAL A 88 8.89 -2.45 -5.01
CA VAL A 88 7.88 -1.88 -4.11
C VAL A 88 6.57 -2.59 -4.36
N ASN A 89 5.99 -3.13 -3.31
CA ASN A 89 4.70 -3.80 -3.28
C ASN A 89 3.68 -2.87 -2.62
N TRP A 90 2.71 -2.41 -3.40
CA TRP A 90 1.54 -1.71 -2.90
C TRP A 90 0.37 -2.68 -2.87
N ARG A 91 -0.06 -3.06 -1.66
CA ARG A 91 -1.07 -4.09 -1.44
C ARG A 91 -2.25 -3.59 -0.64
N PHE A 92 -3.42 -4.18 -0.89
CA PHE A 92 -4.67 -3.92 -0.19
C PHE A 92 -5.19 -5.20 0.44
N TYR A 93 -5.52 -5.16 1.73
CA TYR A 93 -5.98 -6.33 2.47
C TYR A 93 -7.44 -6.61 2.18
N ARG A 94 -7.75 -7.74 1.53
CA ARG A 94 -9.12 -8.05 1.06
C ARG A 94 -10.15 -8.05 2.18
N ASP A 95 -9.76 -8.48 3.37
CA ASP A 95 -10.65 -8.60 4.52
C ASP A 95 -10.93 -7.24 5.20
N ASN A 96 -10.13 -6.22 4.89
CA ASN A 96 -10.22 -4.88 5.48
C ASN A 96 -10.66 -3.83 4.46
N LEU A 97 -11.16 -4.23 3.29
CA LEU A 97 -11.69 -3.33 2.28
C LEU A 97 -13.22 -3.33 2.33
N PRO A 98 -13.89 -2.20 2.08
CA PRO A 98 -15.31 -2.19 1.79
C PRO A 98 -15.60 -2.98 0.51
N ASP A 99 -16.75 -3.64 0.42
CA ASP A 99 -17.06 -4.55 -0.68
C ASP A 99 -16.92 -3.89 -2.06
N LYS A 100 -17.46 -2.67 -2.23
CA LYS A 100 -17.34 -1.91 -3.49
C LYS A 100 -15.87 -1.64 -3.87
N TRP A 101 -15.03 -1.35 -2.89
CA TRP A 101 -13.62 -1.07 -3.12
C TRP A 101 -12.88 -2.33 -3.54
N LYS A 102 -13.14 -3.43 -2.82
CA LYS A 102 -12.61 -4.75 -3.15
C LYS A 102 -13.01 -5.13 -4.57
N GLU A 103 -14.29 -5.07 -4.93
CA GLU A 103 -14.77 -5.33 -6.28
C GLU A 103 -14.04 -4.48 -7.32
N ARG A 104 -13.89 -3.17 -7.06
CA ARG A 104 -13.24 -2.26 -8.00
C ARG A 104 -11.75 -2.57 -8.19
N LEU A 105 -11.04 -2.89 -7.11
CA LEU A 105 -9.63 -3.26 -7.16
C LEU A 105 -9.42 -4.65 -7.80
N GLU A 106 -10.35 -5.59 -7.60
CA GLU A 106 -10.32 -6.92 -8.22
C GLU A 106 -10.50 -6.87 -9.74
N GLN A 107 -11.16 -5.85 -10.27
CA GLN A 107 -11.32 -5.64 -11.71
C GLN A 107 -10.07 -5.09 -12.41
N ILE A 108 -9.07 -4.63 -11.64
CA ILE A 108 -7.83 -4.14 -12.23
C ILE A 108 -7.02 -5.35 -12.70
N ASP A 109 -6.97 -5.54 -14.01
CA ASP A 109 -6.11 -6.50 -14.68
C ASP A 109 -5.01 -5.74 -15.44
N ASN A 110 -3.78 -5.82 -14.92
CA ASN A 110 -2.63 -5.17 -15.53
C ASN A 110 -1.32 -5.87 -15.15
N ASP A 111 -0.25 -5.53 -15.88
CA ASP A 111 1.07 -6.16 -15.70
C ASP A 111 1.71 -5.91 -14.33
N PHE A 112 1.25 -4.88 -13.60
CA PHE A 112 1.76 -4.59 -12.26
C PHE A 112 1.10 -5.48 -11.20
N ARG A 113 -0.08 -6.04 -11.47
CA ARG A 113 -0.82 -6.85 -10.50
C ARG A 113 -0.12 -8.18 -10.27
N LYS A 114 0.22 -8.47 -9.00
CA LYS A 114 0.89 -9.68 -8.57
C LYS A 114 0.54 -10.02 -7.13
N ASP A 115 -0.62 -10.64 -6.95
CA ASP A 115 -1.21 -11.00 -5.66
C ASP A 115 -0.33 -11.97 -4.85
N LYS A 116 0.49 -12.80 -5.53
CA LYS A 116 1.47 -13.70 -4.93
C LYS A 116 2.81 -13.65 -5.68
N ASN A 117 3.89 -14.05 -5.00
CA ASN A 117 5.24 -14.09 -5.61
C ASN A 117 5.35 -15.13 -6.72
N SER A 118 4.57 -16.20 -6.65
CA SER A 118 4.55 -17.32 -7.58
C SER A 118 3.12 -17.68 -8.00
N GLY A 119 3.00 -18.30 -9.17
CA GLY A 119 1.72 -18.66 -9.77
C GLY A 119 1.13 -17.54 -10.63
N PRO A 120 -0.19 -17.61 -10.93
CA PRO A 120 -0.85 -16.59 -11.74
C PRO A 120 -0.82 -15.22 -11.03
N PRO A 121 -0.66 -14.11 -11.79
CA PRO A 121 -0.58 -12.77 -11.22
C PRO A 121 -1.81 -12.38 -10.39
N ILE A 122 -3.00 -12.80 -10.85
CA ILE A 122 -4.28 -12.63 -10.15
C ILE A 122 -4.59 -13.89 -9.37
N ASN A 123 -4.77 -13.76 -8.05
CA ASN A 123 -5.14 -14.87 -7.18
C ASN A 123 -6.25 -14.46 -6.21
N PRO A 124 -7.51 -14.81 -6.49
CA PRO A 124 -8.65 -14.47 -5.63
C PRO A 124 -8.56 -15.06 -4.20
N LYS A 125 -7.71 -16.07 -4.00
CA LYS A 125 -7.47 -16.71 -2.69
C LYS A 125 -6.28 -16.11 -1.93
N ALA A 126 -5.59 -15.11 -2.48
CA ALA A 126 -4.55 -14.39 -1.73
C ALA A 126 -5.18 -13.48 -0.68
N THR A 127 -4.47 -13.14 0.39
CA THR A 127 -4.97 -12.23 1.43
C THR A 127 -5.02 -10.77 0.98
N SER A 128 -4.27 -10.43 -0.07
CA SER A 128 -4.19 -9.06 -0.59
C SER A 128 -4.24 -9.00 -2.10
N ILE A 129 -4.85 -7.94 -2.61
CA ILE A 129 -4.69 -7.49 -4.00
C ILE A 129 -3.39 -6.69 -4.03
N ALA A 130 -2.40 -7.09 -4.82
CA ALA A 130 -1.08 -6.48 -4.75
C ALA A 130 -0.58 -6.02 -6.12
N PHE A 131 0.06 -4.86 -6.14
CA PHE A 131 0.69 -4.27 -7.31
C PHE A 131 2.18 -4.06 -7.03
N LYS A 132 3.04 -4.53 -7.95
CA LYS A 132 4.49 -4.54 -7.75
C LYS A 132 5.22 -3.71 -8.79
N PHE A 133 6.13 -2.88 -8.31
CA PHE A 133 6.89 -1.91 -9.10
C PHE A 133 8.37 -2.17 -8.93
N ILE A 134 9.10 -2.35 -10.03
CA ILE A 134 10.53 -2.64 -10.04
C ILE A 134 11.33 -1.41 -10.52
N GLU A 135 10.72 -0.60 -11.40
CA GLU A 135 11.36 0.53 -12.06
C GLU A 135 10.54 1.81 -11.88
N ASN A 136 11.21 2.97 -11.84
CA ASN A 136 10.54 4.26 -11.74
C ASN A 136 10.35 4.90 -13.12
N ASP A 137 9.81 4.12 -14.05
CA ASP A 137 9.54 4.54 -15.42
C ASP A 137 8.18 5.24 -15.54
N GLU A 138 7.94 5.87 -16.69
CA GLU A 138 6.68 6.59 -16.95
C GLU A 138 5.47 5.67 -16.78
N ARG A 139 5.59 4.40 -17.19
CA ARG A 139 4.52 3.42 -17.06
C ARG A 139 4.12 3.19 -15.60
N SER A 140 5.10 3.03 -14.72
CA SER A 140 4.88 2.83 -13.29
C SER A 140 4.23 4.06 -12.66
N LYS A 141 4.71 5.27 -12.99
CA LYS A 141 4.15 6.52 -12.48
C LYS A 141 2.70 6.74 -12.89
N GLN A 142 2.40 6.54 -14.17
CA GLN A 142 1.04 6.66 -14.69
C GLN A 142 0.10 5.66 -14.00
N PHE A 143 0.56 4.42 -13.77
CA PHE A 143 -0.26 3.44 -13.07
C PHE A 143 -0.42 3.75 -11.58
N ILE A 144 0.61 4.25 -10.89
CA ILE A 144 0.52 4.69 -9.50
C ILE A 144 -0.52 5.80 -9.36
N LEU A 145 -0.47 6.81 -10.24
CA LEU A 145 -1.43 7.91 -10.28
C LEU A 145 -2.85 7.42 -10.62
N GLN A 146 -2.99 6.49 -11.57
CA GLN A 146 -4.29 5.90 -11.89
C GLN A 146 -4.88 5.17 -10.69
N LEU A 147 -4.07 4.35 -10.01
CA LEU A 147 -4.50 3.60 -8.84
C LEU A 147 -4.85 4.52 -7.67
N SER A 148 -4.07 5.59 -7.45
CA SER A 148 -4.36 6.58 -6.42
C SER A 148 -5.68 7.32 -6.68
N ASN A 149 -5.94 7.70 -7.94
CA ASN A 149 -7.21 8.30 -8.36
C ASN A 149 -8.41 7.36 -8.18
N ILE A 150 -8.24 6.06 -8.45
CA ILE A 150 -9.30 5.05 -8.19
C ILE A 150 -9.64 5.05 -6.70
N LEU A 151 -8.63 5.00 -5.81
CA LEU A 151 -8.86 5.02 -4.37
C LEU A 151 -9.53 6.31 -3.90
N ALA A 152 -9.11 7.47 -4.41
CA ALA A 152 -9.72 8.75 -4.10
C ALA A 152 -11.20 8.79 -4.50
N SER A 153 -11.52 8.29 -5.70
CA SER A 153 -12.91 8.23 -6.17
C SER A 153 -13.79 7.33 -5.31
N LEU A 154 -13.25 6.18 -4.86
CA LEU A 154 -13.95 5.27 -3.97
C LEU A 154 -14.18 5.88 -2.58
N LEU A 155 -13.21 6.65 -2.08
CA LEU A 155 -13.34 7.38 -0.82
C LEU A 155 -14.45 8.42 -0.83
N GLN A 156 -14.67 9.08 -1.97
CA GLN A 156 -15.70 10.11 -2.15
C GLN A 156 -17.10 9.56 -2.48
N ALA A 157 -17.19 8.32 -2.96
CA ALA A 157 -18.44 7.72 -3.44
C ALA A 157 -19.27 7.01 -2.35
N ASP A 158 -18.66 6.73 -1.20
CA ASP A 158 -19.34 6.29 0.03
C ASP A 158 -19.58 7.48 0.97
#